data_AF-A0A7S3F6Y6-F1
#
_entry.id   AF-A0A7S3F6Y6-F1
#
_cell.length_a   1.000
_cell.length_b   1.000
_cell.length_c   1.000
_cell.angle_alpha   90.00
_cell.angle_beta   90.00
_cell.angle_gamma   90.00
#
_symmetry.space_group_name_H-M   'P 1'
#
loop_
_entity.id
_entity.type
_entity.pdbx_description
1 polymer ?
#
loop_
_entity_poly.entity_id
_entity_poly.type
_entity_poly.pdbx_seq_one_letter_code
_entity_poly.pdbx_strand_id
1 'polypeptide(L)'
;AARSEACVARLAAVGAVRARMEEARGTLHEAAGLSELLVNIDAVLASGDATRAAATLAQMRRCIDAVTDVPQFQDARQRLAAHEDRLQEMVAPQLEEAIRAKDAEATKAARAVLESIGRGKFVLDMYVKGRLAPVLAAWQSFSAGGAQSFCEWLPAFSEALLAAVDEDALWAETAMPGLRSALTPRVVCEAMEAVATQFAARVSKAADTAAAAGRPPVEELVALRGRAHALAEALLPRLAGCSAAAIDEVLRAVDSPYVGALEGYAPAEREQLEAEMR
;
A
#
# COMPACT_ATOMS: atom_id res chain seq x y z
N ALA A 1 57.55 -16.35 39.08
CA ALA A 1 56.09 -16.54 39.14
C ALA A 1 55.36 -15.24 39.50
N ALA A 2 55.45 -14.74 40.74
CA ALA A 2 54.67 -13.55 41.15
C ALA A 2 54.91 -12.25 40.33
N ARG A 3 56.15 -12.00 39.88
CA ARG A 3 56.46 -10.83 39.02
C ARG A 3 55.91 -10.96 37.59
N SER A 4 55.78 -12.17 37.05
CA SER A 4 55.23 -12.38 35.70
C SER A 4 53.71 -12.25 35.70
N GLU A 5 53.03 -12.74 36.74
CA GLU A 5 51.57 -12.53 36.91
C GLU A 5 51.21 -11.04 37.00
N ALA A 6 51.96 -10.25 37.78
CA ALA A 6 51.72 -8.81 37.89
C ALA A 6 51.91 -8.06 36.56
N CYS A 7 52.89 -8.47 35.74
CA CYS A 7 53.07 -7.91 34.40
C CYS A 7 51.93 -8.29 33.45
N VAL A 8 51.47 -9.55 33.46
CA VAL A 8 50.34 -10.00 32.64
C VAL A 8 49.05 -9.26 33.02
N ALA A 9 48.79 -9.08 34.32
CA ALA A 9 47.65 -8.30 34.80
C ALA A 9 47.68 -6.83 34.34
N ARG A 10 48.86 -6.18 34.37
CA ARG A 10 49.02 -4.82 33.84
C ARG A 10 48.82 -4.75 32.33
N LEU A 11 49.33 -5.71 31.57
CA LEU A 11 49.12 -5.78 30.12
C LEU A 11 47.64 -5.99 29.77
N ALA A 12 46.93 -6.84 30.51
CA ALA A 12 45.49 -7.03 30.33
C ALA A 12 44.70 -5.74 30.63
N ALA A 13 45.05 -5.01 31.70
CA ALA A 13 44.43 -3.73 32.04
C ALA A 13 44.67 -2.66 30.95
N VAL A 14 45.90 -2.57 30.43
CA VAL A 14 46.24 -1.66 29.33
C VAL A 14 45.52 -2.07 28.05
N GLY A 15 45.41 -3.37 27.75
CA GLY A 15 44.65 -3.89 26.62
C GLY A 15 43.16 -3.52 26.70
N ALA A 16 42.55 -3.61 27.89
CA ALA A 16 41.17 -3.21 28.10
C ALA A 16 40.96 -1.68 28.01
N VAL A 17 41.93 -0.88 28.41
CA VAL A 17 41.89 0.58 28.18
C VAL A 17 42.02 0.91 26.70
N ARG A 18 42.95 0.25 25.99
CA ARG A 18 43.17 0.44 24.56
C ARG A 18 41.92 0.08 23.75
N ALA A 19 41.28 -1.06 24.04
CA ALA A 19 40.04 -1.47 23.38
C ALA A 19 38.93 -0.42 23.55
N ARG A 20 38.72 0.07 24.78
CA ARG A 20 37.74 1.13 25.06
C ARG A 20 38.07 2.46 24.37
N MET A 21 39.36 2.82 24.28
CA MET A 21 39.78 4.02 23.57
C MET A 21 39.62 3.89 22.05
N GLU A 22 39.89 2.72 21.47
CA GLU A 22 39.69 2.46 20.05
C GLU A 22 38.18 2.51 19.69
N GLU A 23 37.32 1.96 20.55
CA GLU A 23 35.86 2.05 20.44
C GLU A 23 35.37 3.50 20.53
N ALA A 24 35.74 4.24 21.59
CA ALA A 24 35.35 5.63 21.76
C ALA A 24 35.86 6.55 20.62
N ARG A 25 37.06 6.28 20.10
CA ARG A 25 37.60 6.99 18.93
C ARG A 25 36.78 6.70 17.68
N GLY A 26 36.34 5.46 17.49
CA GLY A 26 35.43 5.07 16.40
C GLY A 26 34.13 5.87 16.47
N THR A 27 33.47 5.87 17.63
CA THR A 27 32.22 6.62 17.86
C THR A 27 32.39 8.12 17.62
N LEU A 28 33.47 8.74 18.12
CA LEU A 28 33.73 10.16 17.92
C LEU A 28 34.02 10.51 16.45
N HIS A 29 34.71 9.63 15.72
CA HIS A 29 34.97 9.82 14.30
C HIS A 29 33.68 9.76 13.48
N GLU A 30 32.81 8.78 13.77
CA GLU A 30 31.48 8.68 13.15
C GLU A 30 30.58 9.88 13.50
N ALA A 31 30.63 10.36 14.74
CA ALA A 31 29.90 11.54 15.19
C ALA A 31 30.34 12.83 14.47
N ALA A 32 31.65 13.00 14.29
CA ALA A 32 32.22 14.13 13.56
C ALA A 32 31.82 14.08 12.07
N GLY A 33 31.93 12.91 11.44
CA GLY A 33 31.50 12.70 10.06
C GLY A 33 30.00 12.94 9.85
N LEU A 34 29.15 12.50 10.80
CA LEU A 34 27.71 12.73 10.76
C LEU A 34 27.36 14.23 10.83
N SER A 35 28.06 14.99 11.67
CA SER A 35 27.83 16.43 11.82
C SER A 35 28.17 17.19 10.55
N GLU A 36 29.25 16.81 9.85
CA GLU A 36 29.60 17.37 8.54
C GLU A 36 28.55 17.03 7.47
N LEU A 37 28.08 15.78 7.44
CA LEU A 37 27.01 15.35 6.53
C LEU A 37 25.69 16.11 6.78
N LEU A 38 25.32 16.35 8.04
CA LEU A 38 24.12 17.12 8.42
C LEU A 38 24.18 18.59 8.00
N VAL A 39 25.36 19.17 7.83
CA VAL A 39 25.51 20.55 7.32
C VAL A 39 25.41 20.58 5.80
N ASN A 40 25.97 19.57 5.14
CA ASN A 40 26.06 19.53 3.68
C ASN A 40 24.77 19.02 3.00
N ILE A 41 23.94 18.24 3.70
CA ILE A 41 22.71 17.64 3.12
C ILE A 41 21.71 18.69 2.63
N ASP A 42 21.58 19.83 3.29
CA ASP A 42 20.68 20.89 2.85
C ASP A 42 21.07 21.47 1.48
N ALA A 43 22.37 21.61 1.22
CA ALA A 43 22.88 22.03 -0.08
C ALA A 43 22.65 20.97 -1.17
N VAL A 44 22.80 19.68 -0.81
CA VAL A 44 22.52 18.57 -1.74
C VAL A 44 21.03 18.50 -2.06
N LEU A 45 20.14 18.64 -1.09
CA LEU A 45 18.68 18.70 -1.32
C LEU A 45 18.31 19.92 -2.16
N ALA A 46 18.91 21.09 -1.90
CA ALA A 46 18.68 22.30 -2.69
C ALA A 46 19.12 22.17 -4.17
N SER A 47 20.07 21.27 -4.47
CA SER A 47 20.52 21.02 -5.83
C SER A 47 19.50 20.27 -6.71
N GLY A 48 18.47 19.65 -6.10
CA GLY A 48 17.45 18.87 -6.79
C GLY A 48 17.89 17.46 -7.20
N ASP A 49 19.13 17.06 -6.94
CA ASP A 49 19.62 15.70 -7.22
C ASP A 49 19.15 14.72 -6.14
N ALA A 50 17.98 14.12 -6.37
CA ALA A 50 17.35 13.18 -5.47
C ALA A 50 18.19 11.92 -5.21
N THR A 51 18.93 11.44 -6.22
CA THR A 51 19.76 10.23 -6.09
C THR A 51 20.92 10.47 -5.15
N ARG A 52 21.61 11.61 -5.33
CA ARG A 52 22.72 12.00 -4.46
C ARG A 52 22.25 12.30 -3.03
N ALA A 53 21.10 12.96 -2.88
CA ALA A 53 20.50 13.21 -1.58
C ALA A 53 20.20 11.89 -0.85
N ALA A 54 19.58 10.93 -1.53
CA ALA A 54 19.24 9.63 -0.95
C ALA A 54 20.47 8.84 -0.50
N ALA A 55 21.53 8.80 -1.32
CA ALA A 55 22.78 8.14 -0.98
C ALA A 55 23.42 8.76 0.29
N THR A 56 23.36 10.08 0.41
CA THR A 56 23.86 10.82 1.57
C THR A 56 23.04 10.50 2.83
N LEU A 57 21.70 10.51 2.75
CA LEU A 57 20.81 10.15 3.85
C LEU A 57 21.00 8.70 4.30
N ALA A 58 21.14 7.76 3.35
CA ALA A 58 21.41 6.36 3.65
C ALA A 58 22.76 6.17 4.36
N GLN A 59 23.79 6.95 3.99
CA GLN A 59 25.07 6.97 4.70
C GLN A 59 24.91 7.51 6.14
N MET A 60 24.18 8.61 6.31
CA MET A 60 23.91 9.19 7.62
C MET A 60 23.16 8.21 8.53
N ARG A 61 22.17 7.48 7.99
CA ARG A 61 21.45 6.42 8.70
C ARG A 61 22.41 5.36 9.24
N ARG A 62 23.31 4.85 8.40
CA ARG A 62 24.32 3.87 8.81
C ARG A 62 25.24 4.39 9.92
N CYS A 63 25.67 5.65 9.85
CA CYS A 63 26.48 6.27 10.92
C CYS A 63 25.69 6.40 12.23
N ILE A 64 24.40 6.75 12.16
CA ILE A 64 23.53 6.86 13.34
C ILE A 64 23.24 5.49 13.97
N ASP A 65 23.10 4.45 13.17
CA ASP A 65 22.81 3.10 13.65
C ASP A 65 24.04 2.45 14.31
N ALA A 66 25.24 2.73 13.79
CA ALA A 66 26.51 2.30 14.38
C ALA A 66 26.75 2.91 15.78
N VAL A 67 26.25 4.12 16.00
CA VAL A 67 26.26 4.78 17.32
C VAL A 67 25.00 4.39 18.10
N THR A 68 24.92 3.12 18.49
CA THR A 68 23.76 2.57 19.18
C THR A 68 23.62 3.17 20.60
N ASP A 69 22.40 3.56 20.97
CA ASP A 69 21.95 3.91 22.33
C ASP A 69 22.56 5.14 23.04
N VAL A 70 23.06 6.12 22.28
CA VAL A 70 23.50 7.40 22.86
C VAL A 70 22.39 8.46 22.73
N PRO A 71 21.81 8.98 23.84
CA PRO A 71 20.70 9.95 23.79
C PRO A 71 21.07 11.27 23.12
N GLN A 72 22.36 11.60 23.01
CA GLN A 72 22.85 12.80 22.33
C GLN A 72 22.62 12.77 20.80
N PHE A 73 22.28 11.61 20.20
CA PHE A 73 21.99 11.48 18.76
C PHE A 73 20.50 11.50 18.43
N GLN A 74 19.62 11.75 19.40
CA GLN A 74 18.18 11.88 19.14
C GLN A 74 17.87 13.05 18.21
N ASP A 75 18.53 14.21 18.41
CA ASP A 75 18.37 15.37 17.52
C ASP A 75 18.85 15.06 16.09
N ALA A 76 19.93 14.29 15.94
CA ALA A 76 20.42 13.86 14.63
C ALA A 76 19.44 12.92 13.92
N ARG A 77 18.78 12.01 14.66
CA ARG A 77 17.72 11.13 14.14
C ARG A 77 16.50 11.93 13.68
N GLN A 78 16.08 12.93 14.45
CA GLN A 78 14.96 13.79 14.08
C GLN A 78 15.27 14.61 12.82
N ARG A 79 16.48 15.19 12.74
CA ARG A 79 16.93 15.91 11.54
C ARG A 79 17.00 15.00 10.32
N LEU A 80 17.54 13.79 10.47
CA LEU A 80 17.56 12.80 9.39
C LEU A 80 16.14 12.52 8.88
N ALA A 81 15.19 12.25 9.78
CA ALA A 81 13.79 12.00 9.41
C ALA A 81 13.17 13.20 8.66
N ALA A 82 13.42 14.44 9.12
CA ALA A 82 12.93 15.64 8.44
C ALA A 82 13.52 15.81 7.02
N HIS A 83 14.80 15.47 6.82
CA HIS A 83 15.41 15.49 5.50
C HIS A 83 14.90 14.37 4.58
N GLU A 84 14.61 13.18 5.12
CA GLU A 84 13.95 12.09 4.39
C GLU A 84 12.53 12.45 3.97
N ASP A 85 11.76 13.13 4.85
CA ASP A 85 10.42 13.65 4.52
C ASP A 85 10.50 14.68 3.38
N ARG A 86 11.44 15.62 3.46
CA ARG A 86 11.65 16.61 2.42
C ARG A 86 12.06 15.98 1.08
N LEU A 87 12.93 14.96 1.11
CA LEU A 87 13.29 14.22 -0.11
C LEU A 87 12.09 13.47 -0.68
N GLN A 88 11.25 12.87 0.17
CA GLN A 88 10.01 12.23 -0.26
C GLN A 88 9.09 13.23 -0.95
N GLU A 89 8.86 14.42 -0.37
CA GLU A 89 8.04 15.47 -0.97
C GLU A 89 8.56 15.94 -2.34
N MET A 90 9.89 15.99 -2.51
CA MET A 90 10.51 16.33 -3.80
C MET A 90 10.30 15.27 -4.88
N VAL A 91 10.36 13.98 -4.52
CA VAL A 91 10.26 12.85 -5.46
C VAL A 91 8.81 12.44 -5.71
N ALA A 92 7.89 12.71 -4.78
CA ALA A 92 6.46 12.41 -4.90
C ALA A 92 5.83 12.84 -6.24
N PRO A 93 5.97 14.09 -6.73
CA PRO A 93 5.38 14.49 -8.01
C PRO A 93 6.00 13.76 -9.21
N GLN A 94 7.29 13.42 -9.15
CA GLN A 94 7.97 12.66 -10.20
C GLN A 94 7.46 11.22 -10.25
N LEU A 95 7.26 10.60 -9.09
CA LEU A 95 6.67 9.27 -8.98
C LEU A 95 5.23 9.27 -9.49
N GLU A 96 4.43 10.27 -9.10
CA GLU A 96 3.04 10.38 -9.51
C GLU A 96 2.92 10.52 -11.04
N GLU A 97 3.73 11.38 -11.65
CA GLU A 97 3.76 11.54 -13.11
C GLU A 97 4.26 10.28 -13.81
N ALA A 98 5.30 9.63 -13.30
CA ALA A 98 5.80 8.38 -13.87
C ALA A 98 4.74 7.26 -13.86
N ILE A 99 3.99 7.13 -12.76
CA ILE A 99 2.88 6.16 -12.64
C ILE A 99 1.76 6.51 -13.63
N ARG A 100 1.41 7.79 -13.76
CA ARG A 100 0.38 8.29 -14.68
C ARG A 100 0.77 8.05 -16.14
N ALA A 101 2.00 8.38 -16.51
CA ALA A 101 2.54 8.20 -17.86
C ALA A 101 2.87 6.74 -18.20
N LYS A 102 2.71 5.81 -17.24
CA LYS A 102 3.11 4.39 -17.34
C LYS A 102 4.61 4.22 -17.66
N ASP A 103 5.45 5.17 -17.29
CA ASP A 103 6.91 5.11 -17.48
C ASP A 103 7.54 4.19 -16.42
N ALA A 104 7.91 2.98 -16.84
CA ALA A 104 8.50 1.98 -15.95
C ALA A 104 9.90 2.37 -15.46
N GLU A 105 10.72 3.05 -16.29
CA GLU A 105 12.09 3.40 -15.91
C GLU A 105 12.11 4.58 -14.94
N ALA A 106 11.29 5.62 -15.20
CA ALA A 106 11.13 6.72 -14.26
C ALA A 106 10.55 6.24 -12.91
N THR A 107 9.59 5.32 -12.94
CA THR A 107 9.04 4.72 -11.71
C THR A 107 10.11 3.94 -10.94
N LYS A 108 10.92 3.10 -11.62
CA LYS A 108 12.02 2.35 -10.98
C LYS A 108 13.04 3.29 -10.34
N ALA A 109 13.41 4.37 -11.02
CA ALA A 109 14.36 5.35 -10.51
C ALA A 109 13.83 6.05 -9.24
N ALA A 110 12.59 6.55 -9.29
CA ALA A 110 11.95 7.18 -8.14
C ALA A 110 11.76 6.20 -6.96
N ARG A 111 11.37 4.95 -7.26
CA ARG A 111 11.27 3.88 -6.27
C ARG A 111 12.60 3.57 -5.61
N ALA A 112 13.68 3.41 -6.38
CA ALA A 112 15.00 3.09 -5.84
C ALA A 112 15.48 4.17 -4.86
N VAL A 113 15.24 5.45 -5.19
CA VAL A 113 15.50 6.58 -4.29
C VAL A 113 14.70 6.44 -2.99
N LEU A 114 13.39 6.25 -3.08
CA LEU A 114 12.51 6.18 -1.91
C LEU A 114 12.75 4.91 -1.05
N GLU A 115 13.05 3.77 -1.66
CA GLU A 115 13.41 2.54 -0.96
C GLU A 115 14.74 2.69 -0.20
N SER A 116 15.72 3.41 -0.77
CA SER A 116 17.02 3.63 -0.11
C SER A 116 16.93 4.45 1.19
N ILE A 117 15.86 5.24 1.34
CA ILE A 117 15.54 5.99 2.56
C ILE A 117 14.44 5.33 3.40
N GLY A 118 14.06 4.07 3.10
CA GLY A 118 13.06 3.32 3.86
C GLY A 118 11.61 3.74 3.62
N ARG A 119 11.32 4.52 2.57
CA ARG A 119 9.96 4.99 2.19
C ARG A 119 9.24 4.06 1.21
N GLY A 120 9.52 2.74 1.25
CA GLY A 120 8.90 1.77 0.34
C GLY A 120 7.36 1.72 0.45
N LYS A 121 6.80 1.86 1.66
CA LYS A 121 5.34 1.90 1.86
C LYS A 121 4.68 3.05 1.08
N PHE A 122 5.29 4.24 1.09
CA PHE A 122 4.78 5.40 0.37
C PHE A 122 4.68 5.15 -1.14
N VAL A 123 5.67 4.45 -1.72
CA VAL A 123 5.65 4.06 -3.14
C VAL A 123 4.44 3.18 -3.44
N LEU A 124 4.17 2.18 -2.59
CA LEU A 124 3.01 1.29 -2.74
C LEU A 124 1.70 2.06 -2.63
N ASP A 125 1.58 2.97 -1.66
CA ASP A 125 0.37 3.76 -1.43
C ASP A 125 0.08 4.71 -2.61
N MET A 126 1.11 5.39 -3.11
CA MET A 126 1.02 6.22 -4.33
C MET A 126 0.62 5.42 -5.56
N TYR A 127 1.18 4.22 -5.67
CA TYR A 127 0.87 3.31 -6.76
C TYR A 127 -0.60 2.90 -6.78
N VAL A 128 -1.09 2.37 -5.66
CA VAL A 128 -2.48 1.93 -5.54
C VAL A 128 -3.42 3.10 -5.78
N LYS A 129 -3.17 4.27 -5.17
CA LYS A 129 -3.96 5.49 -5.39
C LYS A 129 -4.09 5.85 -6.88
N GLY A 130 -3.00 5.76 -7.64
CA GLY A 130 -3.01 6.01 -9.08
C GLY A 130 -3.86 5.01 -9.86
N ARG A 131 -3.87 3.73 -9.45
CA ARG A 131 -4.68 2.66 -10.04
C ARG A 131 -6.15 2.73 -9.68
N LEU A 132 -6.49 3.25 -8.50
CA LEU A 132 -7.87 3.40 -8.06
C LEU A 132 -8.63 4.50 -8.83
N ALA A 133 -7.94 5.55 -9.29
CA ALA A 133 -8.57 6.69 -9.97
C ALA A 133 -9.53 6.30 -11.13
N PRO A 134 -9.13 5.48 -12.12
CA PRO A 134 -10.03 5.05 -13.20
C PRO A 134 -11.18 4.14 -12.71
N VAL A 135 -10.92 3.27 -11.73
CA VAL A 135 -11.95 2.38 -11.16
C VAL A 135 -13.03 3.18 -10.44
N LEU A 136 -12.62 4.17 -9.64
CA LEU A 136 -13.55 5.06 -8.95
C LEU A 136 -14.29 5.97 -9.94
N ALA A 137 -13.65 6.43 -11.01
CA ALA A 137 -14.34 7.14 -12.08
C ALA A 137 -15.41 6.27 -12.75
N ALA A 138 -15.08 5.01 -13.04
CA ALA A 138 -16.05 4.04 -13.56
C ALA A 138 -17.22 3.86 -12.57
N TRP A 139 -16.96 3.75 -11.27
CA TRP A 139 -18.01 3.66 -10.24
C TRP A 139 -18.97 4.86 -10.23
N GLN A 140 -18.44 6.07 -10.43
CA GLN A 140 -19.23 7.31 -10.49
C GLN A 140 -20.03 7.46 -11.79
N SER A 141 -19.76 6.65 -12.82
CA SER A 141 -20.57 6.66 -14.05
C SER A 141 -22.02 6.20 -13.84
N PHE A 142 -22.29 5.48 -12.76
CA PHE A 142 -23.65 5.09 -12.40
C PHE A 142 -24.45 6.31 -11.93
N SER A 143 -25.47 6.69 -12.71
CA SER A 143 -26.43 7.71 -12.32
C SER A 143 -27.64 7.06 -11.64
N ALA A 144 -27.82 7.32 -10.34
CA ALA A 144 -28.96 6.83 -9.59
C ALA A 144 -30.25 7.54 -10.03
N GLY A 145 -30.90 7.03 -11.09
CA GLY A 145 -32.07 7.64 -11.73
C GLY A 145 -32.06 7.58 -13.27
N GLY A 146 -31.01 7.02 -13.88
CA GLY A 146 -30.99 6.71 -15.31
C GLY A 146 -31.92 5.55 -15.69
N ALA A 147 -31.99 5.26 -16.99
CA ALA A 147 -32.82 4.16 -17.53
C ALA A 147 -32.28 2.76 -17.20
N GLN A 148 -30.99 2.63 -16.84
CA GLN A 148 -30.33 1.37 -16.55
C GLN A 148 -30.42 1.03 -15.06
N SER A 149 -30.79 -0.21 -14.73
CA SER A 149 -30.78 -0.71 -13.35
C SER A 149 -29.36 -0.90 -12.82
N PHE A 150 -29.20 -0.96 -11.49
CA PHE A 150 -27.90 -1.25 -10.88
C PHE A 150 -27.38 -2.63 -11.29
N CYS A 151 -28.24 -3.64 -11.40
CA CYS A 151 -27.87 -5.00 -11.80
C CYS A 151 -27.38 -5.08 -13.25
N GLU A 152 -27.95 -4.29 -14.16
CA GLU A 152 -27.50 -4.20 -15.56
C GLU A 152 -26.20 -3.43 -15.71
N TRP A 153 -25.94 -2.43 -14.85
CA TRP A 153 -24.74 -1.61 -14.89
C TRP A 153 -23.53 -2.27 -14.22
N LEU A 154 -23.75 -3.04 -13.14
CA LEU A 154 -22.69 -3.63 -12.33
C LEU A 154 -21.65 -4.47 -13.12
N PRO A 155 -22.02 -5.25 -14.17
CA PRO A 155 -21.04 -5.91 -15.02
C PRO A 155 -20.02 -4.97 -15.64
N ALA A 156 -20.43 -3.77 -16.10
CA ALA A 156 -19.50 -2.80 -16.69
C ALA A 156 -18.49 -2.26 -15.66
N PHE A 157 -18.92 -2.04 -14.41
CA PHE A 157 -18.00 -1.71 -13.33
C PHE A 157 -17.03 -2.87 -13.03
N SER A 158 -17.54 -4.10 -13.00
CA SER A 158 -16.74 -5.31 -12.77
C SER A 158 -15.68 -5.49 -13.85
N GLU A 159 -16.03 -5.25 -15.12
CA GLU A 159 -15.11 -5.24 -16.25
C GLU A 159 -14.05 -4.16 -16.11
N ALA A 160 -14.41 -2.94 -15.69
CA ALA A 160 -13.45 -1.86 -15.46
C ALA A 160 -12.45 -2.20 -14.34
N LEU A 161 -12.91 -2.84 -13.26
CA LEU A 161 -12.04 -3.31 -12.17
C LEU A 161 -11.10 -4.42 -12.66
N LEU A 162 -11.61 -5.40 -13.41
CA LEU A 162 -10.80 -6.48 -13.99
C LEU A 162 -9.77 -5.94 -14.98
N ALA A 163 -10.15 -4.99 -15.82
CA ALA A 163 -9.23 -4.32 -16.75
C ALA A 163 -8.13 -3.58 -16.00
N ALA A 164 -8.46 -2.88 -14.91
CA ALA A 164 -7.46 -2.22 -14.07
C ALA A 164 -6.46 -3.24 -13.47
N VAL A 165 -6.94 -4.41 -13.03
CA VAL A 165 -6.09 -5.50 -12.53
C VAL A 165 -5.21 -6.12 -13.63
N ASP A 166 -5.73 -6.28 -14.85
CA ASP A 166 -4.96 -6.85 -15.97
C ASP A 166 -3.86 -5.89 -16.44
N GLU A 167 -4.20 -4.61 -16.57
CA GLU A 167 -3.21 -3.57 -16.87
C GLU A 167 -2.15 -3.48 -15.76
N ASP A 168 -2.57 -3.63 -14.51
CA ASP A 168 -1.69 -3.65 -13.34
C ASP A 168 -0.71 -4.83 -13.40
N ALA A 169 -1.19 -6.04 -13.70
CA ALA A 169 -0.37 -7.23 -13.75
C ALA A 169 0.76 -7.13 -14.78
N LEU A 170 0.48 -6.59 -15.97
CA LEU A 170 1.49 -6.40 -17.02
C LEU A 170 2.52 -5.33 -16.64
N TRP A 171 2.06 -4.23 -16.05
CA TRP A 171 2.94 -3.11 -15.72
C TRP A 171 3.76 -3.37 -14.46
N ALA A 172 3.18 -3.98 -13.42
CA ALA A 172 3.84 -4.31 -12.17
C ALA A 172 5.04 -5.26 -12.39
N GLU A 173 4.93 -6.23 -13.29
CA GLU A 173 6.06 -7.10 -13.66
C GLU A 173 7.23 -6.31 -14.26
N THR A 174 6.93 -5.23 -14.99
CA THR A 174 7.95 -4.40 -15.65
C THR A 174 8.55 -3.36 -14.72
N ALA A 175 7.73 -2.66 -13.94
CA ALA A 175 8.14 -1.52 -13.10
C ALA A 175 8.48 -1.90 -11.65
N MET A 176 7.85 -2.95 -11.11
CA MET A 176 7.92 -3.37 -9.71
C MET A 176 7.98 -4.91 -9.57
N PRO A 177 9.02 -5.56 -10.14
CA PRO A 177 9.12 -7.01 -10.15
C PRO A 177 9.11 -7.58 -8.74
N GLY A 178 8.36 -8.68 -8.54
CA GLY A 178 8.21 -9.35 -7.24
C GLY A 178 7.16 -8.75 -6.31
N LEU A 179 6.57 -7.59 -6.64
CA LEU A 179 5.51 -6.96 -5.83
C LEU A 179 4.09 -7.23 -6.34
N ARG A 180 3.94 -7.84 -7.53
CA ARG A 180 2.63 -8.17 -8.14
C ARG A 180 1.69 -8.90 -7.17
N SER A 181 2.18 -9.95 -6.51
CA SER A 181 1.37 -10.77 -5.59
C SER A 181 0.89 -10.04 -4.33
N ALA A 182 1.50 -8.90 -4.00
CA ALA A 182 1.08 -8.02 -2.92
C ALA A 182 0.20 -6.86 -3.41
N LEU A 183 0.49 -6.33 -4.61
CA LEU A 183 -0.18 -5.17 -5.18
C LEU A 183 -1.57 -5.49 -5.73
N THR A 184 -1.68 -6.57 -6.50
CA THR A 184 -2.96 -6.96 -7.12
C THR A 184 -4.10 -7.14 -6.11
N PRO A 185 -3.96 -7.93 -5.02
CA PRO A 185 -5.04 -8.05 -4.03
C PRO A 185 -5.31 -6.71 -3.34
N ARG A 186 -4.27 -5.92 -3.08
CA ARG A 186 -4.41 -4.61 -2.42
C ARG A 186 -5.22 -3.61 -3.24
N VAL A 187 -4.99 -3.54 -4.56
CA VAL A 187 -5.78 -2.68 -5.47
C VAL A 187 -7.26 -3.05 -5.43
N VAL A 188 -7.58 -4.36 -5.45
CA VAL A 188 -8.96 -4.82 -5.41
C VAL A 188 -9.61 -4.51 -4.06
N CYS A 189 -8.93 -4.81 -2.95
CA CYS A 189 -9.44 -4.53 -1.61
C CYS A 189 -9.70 -3.03 -1.41
N GLU A 190 -8.73 -2.16 -1.72
CA GLU A 190 -8.90 -0.71 -1.55
C GLU A 190 -9.98 -0.15 -2.50
N ALA A 191 -10.13 -0.69 -3.70
CA ALA A 191 -11.22 -0.30 -4.62
C ALA A 191 -12.59 -0.65 -4.04
N MET A 192 -12.75 -1.90 -3.58
CA MET A 192 -14.01 -2.37 -2.99
C MET A 192 -14.34 -1.65 -1.68
N GLU A 193 -13.35 -1.41 -0.83
CA GLU A 193 -13.51 -0.66 0.42
C GLU A 193 -13.96 0.79 0.15
N ALA A 194 -13.36 1.46 -0.83
CA ALA A 194 -13.71 2.83 -1.19
C ALA A 194 -15.16 2.99 -1.67
N VAL A 195 -15.74 1.94 -2.27
CA VAL A 195 -17.13 1.96 -2.75
C VAL A 195 -18.11 1.25 -1.82
N ALA A 196 -17.66 0.53 -0.80
CA ALA A 196 -18.46 -0.43 -0.01
C ALA A 196 -19.78 0.15 0.51
N THR A 197 -19.74 1.32 1.16
CA THR A 197 -20.94 1.97 1.71
C THR A 197 -21.94 2.37 0.62
N GLN A 198 -21.45 2.93 -0.49
CA GLN A 198 -22.31 3.32 -1.61
C GLN A 198 -22.84 2.09 -2.34
N PHE A 199 -22.05 1.03 -2.41
CA PHE A 199 -22.41 -0.24 -3.01
C PHE A 199 -23.56 -0.87 -2.24
N ALA A 200 -23.43 -1.02 -0.93
CA ALA A 200 -24.50 -1.54 -0.08
C ALA A 200 -25.79 -0.72 -0.24
N ALA A 201 -25.69 0.62 -0.25
CA ALA A 201 -26.84 1.49 -0.48
C ALA A 201 -27.50 1.30 -1.86
N ARG A 202 -26.70 1.09 -2.92
CA ARG A 202 -27.21 0.79 -4.27
C ARG A 202 -27.89 -0.58 -4.36
N VAL A 203 -27.37 -1.58 -3.65
CA VAL A 203 -27.99 -2.91 -3.54
C VAL A 203 -29.35 -2.82 -2.85
N SER A 204 -29.43 -2.19 -1.67
CA SER A 204 -30.70 -2.00 -0.95
C SER A 204 -31.71 -1.24 -1.81
N LYS A 205 -31.29 -0.14 -2.45
CA LYS A 205 -32.18 0.64 -3.33
C LYS A 205 -32.69 -0.16 -4.52
N ALA A 206 -31.89 -1.05 -5.10
CA ALA A 206 -32.31 -1.91 -6.21
C ALA A 206 -33.42 -2.87 -5.76
N ALA A 207 -33.26 -3.50 -4.59
CA ALA A 207 -34.27 -4.36 -3.99
C ALA A 207 -35.57 -3.60 -3.68
N ASP A 208 -35.48 -2.40 -3.10
CA ASP A 208 -36.65 -1.55 -2.82
C ASP A 208 -37.37 -1.13 -4.10
N THR A 209 -36.62 -0.84 -5.17
CA THR A 209 -37.19 -0.45 -6.47
C THR A 209 -37.89 -1.64 -7.14
N ALA A 210 -37.35 -2.85 -7.01
CA ALA A 210 -38.01 -4.07 -7.46
C ALA A 210 -39.34 -4.28 -6.71
N ALA A 211 -39.32 -4.14 -5.38
CA ALA A 211 -40.51 -4.24 -4.53
C ALA A 211 -41.60 -3.24 -4.96
N ALA A 212 -41.23 -1.97 -5.16
CA ALA A 212 -42.16 -0.91 -5.58
C ALA A 212 -42.74 -1.14 -6.98
N ALA A 213 -42.01 -1.86 -7.86
CA ALA A 213 -42.47 -2.25 -9.19
C ALA A 213 -43.31 -3.54 -9.17
N GLY A 214 -43.60 -4.12 -8.00
CA GLY A 214 -44.34 -5.39 -7.86
C GLY A 214 -43.53 -6.62 -8.28
N ARG A 215 -42.20 -6.49 -8.41
CA ARG A 215 -41.30 -7.63 -8.65
C ARG A 215 -40.76 -8.13 -7.30
N PRO A 216 -40.54 -9.44 -7.14
CA PRO A 216 -39.96 -9.97 -5.91
C PRO A 216 -38.53 -9.44 -5.70
N PRO A 217 -38.23 -8.80 -4.55
CA PRO A 217 -36.88 -8.27 -4.25
C PRO A 217 -35.81 -9.37 -4.21
N VAL A 218 -36.22 -10.60 -3.88
CA VAL A 218 -35.38 -11.79 -3.81
C VAL A 218 -34.71 -12.10 -5.14
N GLU A 219 -35.43 -12.00 -6.26
CA GLU A 219 -34.85 -12.25 -7.60
C GLU A 219 -33.76 -11.23 -7.95
N GLU A 220 -33.97 -9.96 -7.61
CA GLU A 220 -33.00 -8.89 -7.82
C GLU A 220 -31.72 -9.12 -6.99
N LEU A 221 -31.89 -9.51 -5.71
CA LEU A 221 -30.77 -9.83 -4.82
C LEU A 221 -29.98 -11.05 -5.29
N VAL A 222 -30.66 -12.10 -5.78
CA VAL A 222 -30.01 -13.29 -6.36
C VAL A 222 -29.23 -12.92 -7.61
N ALA A 223 -29.79 -12.11 -8.50
CA ALA A 223 -29.10 -11.65 -9.70
C ALA A 223 -27.84 -10.85 -9.36
N LEU A 224 -27.95 -9.92 -8.41
CA LEU A 224 -26.85 -9.10 -7.92
C LEU A 224 -25.74 -9.94 -7.24
N ARG A 225 -26.10 -10.95 -6.44
CA ARG A 225 -25.16 -11.92 -5.85
C ARG A 225 -24.46 -12.74 -6.95
N GLY A 226 -25.19 -13.17 -7.97
CA GLY A 226 -24.64 -13.89 -9.12
C GLY A 226 -23.57 -13.06 -9.86
N ARG A 227 -23.76 -11.73 -9.97
CA ARG A 227 -22.73 -10.84 -10.55
C ARG A 227 -21.48 -10.73 -9.69
N ALA A 228 -21.62 -10.63 -8.36
CA ALA A 228 -20.46 -10.66 -7.45
C ALA A 228 -19.69 -11.98 -7.52
N HIS A 229 -20.41 -13.10 -7.59
CA HIS A 229 -19.80 -14.41 -7.77
C HIS A 229 -19.01 -14.49 -9.09
N ALA A 230 -19.60 -14.02 -10.20
CA ALA A 230 -18.90 -13.97 -11.48
C ALA A 230 -17.64 -13.09 -11.44
N LEU A 231 -17.68 -11.95 -10.73
CA LEU A 231 -16.51 -11.11 -10.50
C LEU A 231 -15.43 -11.86 -9.69
N ALA A 232 -15.82 -12.53 -8.61
CA ALA A 232 -14.92 -13.33 -7.79
C ALA A 232 -14.25 -14.44 -8.62
N GLU A 233 -15.01 -15.19 -9.41
CA GLU A 233 -14.47 -16.22 -10.32
C GLU A 233 -13.49 -15.63 -11.34
N ALA A 234 -13.80 -14.45 -11.89
CA ALA A 234 -12.91 -13.77 -12.83
C ALA A 234 -11.62 -13.26 -12.17
N LEU A 235 -11.63 -12.93 -10.86
CA LEU A 235 -10.46 -12.49 -10.12
C LEU A 235 -9.52 -13.64 -9.74
N LEU A 236 -10.02 -14.84 -9.47
CA LEU A 236 -9.21 -16.00 -9.07
C LEU A 236 -7.98 -16.28 -9.96
N PRO A 237 -8.10 -16.37 -11.30
CA PRO A 237 -6.92 -16.59 -12.15
C PRO A 237 -5.95 -15.41 -12.13
N ARG A 238 -6.42 -14.19 -11.90
CA ARG A 238 -5.59 -12.97 -11.80
C ARG A 238 -4.82 -12.91 -10.48
N LEU A 239 -5.32 -13.56 -9.44
CA LEU A 239 -4.67 -13.72 -8.14
C LEU A 239 -3.72 -14.93 -8.09
N ALA A 240 -3.48 -15.63 -9.21
CA ALA A 240 -2.52 -16.72 -9.26
C ALA A 240 -1.13 -16.27 -8.78
N GLY A 241 -0.61 -16.97 -7.77
CA GLY A 241 0.66 -16.66 -7.09
C GLY A 241 0.53 -15.80 -5.82
N CYS A 242 -0.68 -15.34 -5.46
CA CYS A 242 -0.95 -14.67 -4.19
C CYS A 242 -1.07 -15.70 -3.04
N SER A 243 -0.93 -15.23 -1.80
CA SER A 243 -1.15 -16.08 -0.62
C SER A 243 -2.64 -16.39 -0.45
N ALA A 244 -2.95 -17.52 0.19
CA ALA A 244 -4.34 -17.89 0.49
C ALA A 244 -5.06 -16.82 1.34
N ALA A 245 -4.34 -16.17 2.26
CA ALA A 245 -4.87 -15.09 3.08
C ALA A 245 -5.26 -13.86 2.24
N ALA A 246 -4.44 -13.48 1.25
CA ALA A 246 -4.73 -12.35 0.37
C ALA A 246 -5.92 -12.66 -0.57
N ILE A 247 -6.03 -13.91 -1.04
CA ILE A 247 -7.18 -14.34 -1.85
C ILE A 247 -8.47 -14.25 -1.02
N ASP A 248 -8.46 -14.78 0.20
CA ASP A 248 -9.61 -14.73 1.10
C ASP A 248 -10.01 -13.29 1.46
N GLU A 249 -9.04 -12.39 1.64
CA GLU A 249 -9.29 -10.96 1.85
C GLU A 249 -10.01 -10.32 0.65
N VAL A 250 -9.56 -10.59 -0.58
CA VAL A 250 -10.20 -10.08 -1.79
C VAL A 250 -11.62 -10.61 -1.93
N LEU A 251 -11.84 -11.92 -1.73
CA LEU A 251 -13.17 -12.53 -1.82
C LEU A 251 -14.13 -11.92 -0.80
N ARG A 252 -13.67 -11.72 0.44
CA ARG A 252 -14.45 -11.05 1.49
C ARG A 252 -14.76 -9.59 1.13
N ALA A 253 -13.83 -8.86 0.52
CA ALA A 253 -14.06 -7.49 0.09
C ALA A 253 -15.15 -7.41 -1.01
N VAL A 254 -15.17 -8.37 -1.95
CA VAL A 254 -16.19 -8.46 -3.01
C VAL A 254 -17.56 -8.84 -2.46
N ASP A 255 -17.61 -9.72 -1.45
CA ASP A 255 -18.86 -10.20 -0.86
C ASP A 255 -19.48 -9.25 0.18
N SER A 256 -18.65 -8.49 0.90
CA SER A 256 -19.05 -7.63 2.02
C SER A 256 -20.26 -6.71 1.72
N PRO A 257 -20.34 -6.02 0.56
CA PRO A 257 -21.45 -5.12 0.26
C PRO A 257 -22.83 -5.77 0.21
N TYR A 258 -22.90 -7.10 0.07
CA TYR A 258 -24.14 -7.85 -0.06
C TYR A 258 -24.66 -8.40 1.28
N VAL A 259 -23.79 -8.53 2.28
CA VAL A 259 -24.11 -9.21 3.55
C VAL A 259 -25.30 -8.56 4.25
N GLY A 260 -25.32 -7.22 4.35
CA GLY A 260 -26.42 -6.50 4.99
C GLY A 260 -27.76 -6.62 4.26
N ALA A 261 -27.75 -6.71 2.93
CA ALA A 261 -28.98 -6.91 2.15
C ALA A 261 -29.53 -8.34 2.29
N LEU A 262 -28.66 -9.32 2.57
CA LEU A 262 -29.06 -10.71 2.80
C LEU A 262 -29.73 -10.94 4.16
N GLU A 263 -29.49 -10.09 5.16
CA GLU A 263 -30.21 -10.18 6.45
C GLU A 263 -31.73 -9.95 6.27
N GLY A 264 -32.12 -9.14 5.28
CA GLY A 264 -33.52 -8.92 4.88
C GLY A 264 -34.10 -9.97 3.92
N TYR A 265 -33.30 -10.94 3.46
CA TYR A 265 -33.71 -11.93 2.46
C TYR A 265 -34.76 -12.91 3.00
N ALA A 266 -34.50 -13.49 4.17
CA ALA A 266 -35.37 -14.51 4.77
C ALA A 266 -36.84 -14.07 5.00
N PRO A 267 -37.13 -12.86 5.50
CA PRO A 267 -38.52 -12.41 5.61
C PRO A 267 -39.16 -12.13 4.25
N ALA A 268 -38.41 -11.57 3.28
CA ALA A 268 -38.92 -11.28 1.93
C ALA A 268 -39.24 -12.56 1.13
N GLU A 269 -38.40 -13.60 1.26
CA GLU A 269 -38.62 -14.90 0.64
C GLU A 269 -39.87 -15.60 1.21
N ARG A 270 -40.08 -15.52 2.52
CA ARG A 270 -41.29 -16.06 3.17
C ARG A 270 -42.57 -15.39 2.67
N GLU A 271 -42.56 -14.06 2.57
CA GLU A 271 -43.71 -13.30 2.07
C GLU A 271 -44.04 -13.67 0.62
N GLN A 272 -43.01 -13.87 -0.22
CA GLN A 272 -43.18 -14.31 -1.60
C GLN A 272 -43.78 -15.72 -1.68
N LEU A 273 -43.25 -16.69 -0.93
CA LEU A 273 -43.78 -18.06 -0.93
C LEU A 273 -45.22 -18.10 -0.41
N GLU A 274 -45.56 -17.29 0.59
CA GLU A 274 -46.94 -17.16 1.08
C GLU A 274 -47.89 -16.52 0.05
N ALA A 275 -47.39 -15.61 -0.79
CA ALA A 275 -48.15 -15.01 -1.88
C ALA A 275 -48.36 -15.99 -3.06
N GLU A 276 -47.36 -16.83 -3.38
CA GLU A 276 -47.46 -17.85 -4.43
C GLU A 276 -48.35 -19.04 -4.04
N MET A 277 -48.55 -19.28 -2.74
CA MET A 277 -49.41 -20.34 -2.22
C MET A 277 -50.91 -19.97 -2.10
N ARG A 278 -51.28 -18.70 -2.31
CA ARG A 278 -52.68 -18.22 -2.27
C ARG A 278 -53.28 -18.14 -3.66
#